data_AF-A0A1G7Z084-F1
#
_entry.id   AF-A0A1G7Z084-F1
#
_cell.length_a   1.000
_cell.length_b   1.000
_cell.length_c   1.000
_cell.angle_alpha   90.00
_cell.angle_beta   90.00
_cell.angle_gamma   90.00
#
_symmetry.space_group_name_H-M   'P 1'
#
loop_
_entity.id
_entity.type
_entity.pdbx_description
1 polymer ?
#
loop_
_entity_poly.entity_id
_entity_poly.type
_entity_poly.pdbx_seq_one_letter_code
_entity_poly.pdbx_strand_id
1 'polypeptide(L)'
;MLPLIIAVIFIVALGKKIHSSPMRMGIWSAVTIVADLFSHSAAVCVLLALFIGAPFMLHLKSFNAKQTLFSVCVVFACTVAIFHLHPF
;
A
#
# COMPACT_ATOMS: atom_id res chain seq x y z
N MET A 1 11.29 -8.94 -6.08
CA MET A 1 10.27 -9.75 -6.80
C MET A 1 9.26 -10.45 -5.88
N LEU A 2 9.65 -11.43 -5.05
CA LEU A 2 8.72 -12.12 -4.13
C LEU A 2 7.93 -11.17 -3.18
N PRO A 3 8.55 -10.18 -2.50
CA PRO A 3 7.81 -9.24 -1.64
C PRO A 3 6.83 -8.35 -2.41
N LEU A 4 7.13 -8.00 -3.66
CA LEU A 4 6.22 -7.23 -4.53
C LEU A 4 4.95 -8.02 -4.84
N ILE A 5 5.08 -9.30 -5.17
CA ILE A 5 3.92 -10.16 -5.44
C ILE A 5 3.03 -10.24 -4.20
N ILE A 6 3.64 -10.43 -3.02
CA ILE A 6 2.90 -10.47 -1.75
C ILE A 6 2.23 -9.12 -1.48
N ALA A 7 2.91 -8.00 -1.70
CA ALA A 7 2.36 -6.66 -1.50
C ALA A 7 1.15 -6.40 -2.41
N VAL A 8 1.23 -6.78 -3.69
CA VAL A 8 0.12 -6.64 -4.64
C VAL A 8 -1.06 -7.53 -4.22
N ILE A 9 -0.81 -8.78 -3.85
CA ILE A 9 -1.88 -9.67 -3.35
C ILE A 9 -2.53 -9.08 -2.10
N PHE A 10 -1.73 -8.49 -1.19
CA PHE A 10 -2.24 -7.88 0.03
C PHE A 10 -3.07 -6.62 -0.24
N ILE A 11 -2.62 -5.75 -1.16
CA ILE A 11 -3.38 -4.59 -1.65
C ILE A 11 -4.74 -5.01 -2.19
N VAL A 12 -4.76 -6.06 -3.03
CA VAL A 12 -6.00 -6.56 -3.65
C VAL A 12 -6.90 -7.23 -2.60
N ALA A 13 -6.35 -8.07 -1.72
CA ALA A 13 -7.11 -8.75 -0.67
C ALA A 13 -7.71 -7.76 0.33
N LEU A 14 -6.92 -6.80 0.81
CA LEU A 14 -7.35 -5.76 1.73
C LEU A 14 -8.36 -4.83 1.04
N GLY A 15 -8.09 -4.43 -0.20
CA GLY A 15 -8.99 -3.63 -1.03
C GLY A 15 -10.36 -4.28 -1.21
N LYS A 16 -10.40 -5.59 -1.53
CA LYS A 16 -11.66 -6.36 -1.61
C LYS A 16 -12.38 -6.38 -0.27
N LYS A 17 -11.65 -6.57 0.83
CA LYS A 17 -12.22 -6.64 2.18
C LYS A 17 -12.84 -5.31 2.64
N ILE A 18 -12.30 -4.18 2.22
CA ILE A 18 -12.86 -2.84 2.51
C ILE A 18 -13.88 -2.37 1.46
N HIS A 19 -14.29 -3.22 0.50
CA HIS A 19 -15.20 -2.84 -0.59
C HIS A 19 -14.70 -1.64 -1.42
N SER A 20 -13.38 -1.51 -1.60
CA SER A 20 -12.84 -0.46 -2.45
C SER A 20 -13.15 -0.74 -3.93
N SER A 21 -13.18 0.32 -4.74
CA SER A 21 -13.38 0.16 -6.19
C SER A 21 -12.21 -0.61 -6.81
N PRO A 22 -12.47 -1.58 -7.71
CA PRO A 22 -11.41 -2.36 -8.36
C PRO A 22 -10.43 -1.47 -9.15
N MET A 23 -10.93 -0.36 -9.70
CA MET A 23 -10.10 0.62 -10.43
C MET A 23 -9.07 1.28 -9.49
N ARG A 24 -9.46 1.61 -8.26
CA ARG A 24 -8.54 2.16 -7.26
C ARG A 24 -7.50 1.14 -6.80
N MET A 25 -7.90 -0.13 -6.62
CA MET A 25 -6.94 -1.18 -6.29
C MET A 25 -5.87 -1.33 -7.37
N GLY A 26 -6.27 -1.29 -8.64
CA GLY A 26 -5.36 -1.33 -9.78
C GLY A 26 -4.38 -0.16 -9.83
N ILE A 27 -4.85 1.06 -9.51
CA ILE A 27 -3.97 2.23 -9.43
C ILE A 27 -2.92 2.03 -8.33
N TRP A 28 -3.31 1.59 -7.13
CA TRP A 28 -2.37 1.39 -6.03
C TRP A 28 -1.37 0.26 -6.24
N SER A 29 -1.81 -0.85 -6.86
CA SER A 29 -0.88 -1.91 -7.25
C SER A 29 0.11 -1.42 -8.31
N ALA A 30 -0.33 -0.65 -9.31
CA ALA A 30 0.56 -0.03 -10.30
C ALA A 30 1.57 0.93 -9.65
N VAL A 31 1.13 1.79 -8.74
CA VAL A 31 2.02 2.70 -7.98
C VAL A 31 3.05 1.90 -7.18
N THR A 32 2.65 0.80 -6.55
CA THR A 32 3.57 -0.06 -5.77
C THR A 32 4.60 -0.73 -6.67
N ILE A 33 4.19 -1.17 -7.88
CA ILE A 33 5.10 -1.74 -8.87
C ILE A 33 6.12 -0.71 -9.34
N VAL A 34 5.67 0.51 -9.64
CA VAL A 34 6.56 1.62 -10.03
C VAL A 34 7.51 1.95 -8.87
N ALA A 35 7.02 2.05 -7.63
CA ALA A 35 7.87 2.32 -6.47
C ALA A 35 8.95 1.24 -6.24
N ASP A 36 8.63 -0.04 -6.44
CA ASP A 36 9.58 -1.15 -6.32
C ASP A 36 10.65 -1.13 -7.43
N LEU A 37 10.31 -0.65 -8.63
CA LEU A 37 11.27 -0.42 -9.71
C LEU A 37 12.32 0.64 -9.34
N PHE A 38 11.95 1.66 -8.57
CA PHE A 38 12.88 2.69 -8.10
C PHE A 38 13.64 2.26 -6.84
N SER A 39 13.02 1.52 -5.94
CA SER A 39 13.63 1.06 -4.69
C SER A 39 13.14 -0.34 -4.39
N HIS A 40 14.03 -1.34 -4.49
CA HIS A 40 13.71 -2.76 -4.26
C HIS A 40 13.22 -3.05 -2.82
N SER A 41 13.33 -2.06 -1.92
CA SER A 41 12.82 -2.11 -0.54
C SER A 41 11.39 -1.58 -0.41
N ALA A 42 10.87 -0.87 -1.42
CA ALA A 42 9.58 -0.20 -1.37
C ALA A 42 8.41 -1.17 -1.20
N ALA A 43 8.42 -2.31 -1.88
CA ALA A 43 7.38 -3.32 -1.69
C ALA A 43 7.28 -3.81 -0.24
N VAL A 44 8.41 -3.96 0.46
CA VAL A 44 8.45 -4.40 1.85
C VAL A 44 7.88 -3.31 2.76
N CYS A 45 8.26 -2.04 2.55
CA CYS A 45 7.70 -0.91 3.30
C CYS A 45 6.18 -0.80 3.12
N VAL A 46 5.69 -0.95 1.88
CA VAL A 46 4.25 -0.89 1.58
C VAL A 46 3.51 -2.05 2.25
N LEU A 47 4.08 -3.26 2.19
CA LEU A 47 3.52 -4.43 2.86
C LEU A 47 3.39 -4.21 4.38
N LEU A 48 4.46 -3.73 5.03
CA LEU A 48 4.46 -3.48 6.47
C LEU A 48 3.47 -2.38 6.86
N ALA A 49 3.43 -1.27 6.12
CA ALA A 49 2.50 -0.18 6.39
C ALA A 49 1.03 -0.63 6.25
N LEU A 50 0.72 -1.43 5.23
CA LEU A 50 -0.62 -2.00 5.04
C LEU A 50 -0.95 -3.04 6.10
N PHE A 51 0.02 -3.87 6.51
CA PHE A 51 -0.20 -4.88 7.55
C PHE A 51 -0.54 -4.24 8.90
N ILE A 52 0.19 -3.19 9.27
CA ILE A 52 -0.05 -2.42 10.50
C ILE A 52 -1.35 -1.60 10.38
N GLY A 53 -1.64 -1.04 9.21
CA GLY A 53 -2.85 -0.24 8.95
C GLY A 53 -4.13 -1.06 8.80
N ALA A 54 -4.03 -2.32 8.39
CA ALA A 54 -5.16 -3.24 8.15
C ALA A 54 -6.15 -3.33 9.32
N PRO A 55 -5.75 -3.60 10.58
CA PRO A 55 -6.69 -3.68 11.69
C PRO A 55 -7.47 -2.38 11.90
N PHE A 56 -6.86 -1.22 11.67
CA PHE A 56 -7.52 0.08 11.79
C PHE A 56 -8.53 0.29 10.66
N MET A 57 -8.17 -0.04 9.41
CA MET A 57 -9.08 0.06 8.27
C MET A 57 -10.31 -0.84 8.41
N LEU A 58 -10.18 -1.99 9.09
CA LEU A 58 -11.30 -2.89 9.33
C LEU A 58 -12.23 -2.39 10.45
N HIS A 59 -11.70 -1.76 11.48
CA HIS A 59 -12.49 -1.22 12.61
C HIS A 59 -13.18 0.11 12.32
N LEU A 60 -12.75 0.85 11.30
CA LEU A 60 -13.40 2.09 10.93
C LEU A 60 -14.82 1.84 10.39
N LYS A 61 -15.77 2.68 10.80
CA LYS A 61 -17.15 2.59 10.33
C LYS A 61 -17.36 3.40 9.03
N SER A 62 -16.57 4.46 8.83
CA SER A 62 -16.67 5.36 7.67
C SER A 62 -15.92 4.82 6.45
N PHE A 63 -16.62 4.65 5.33
CA PHE A 63 -16.05 4.18 4.07
C PHE A 63 -14.96 5.11 3.53
N ASN A 64 -15.18 6.42 3.57
CA ASN A 64 -14.20 7.41 3.13
C ASN A 64 -12.92 7.35 3.99
N ALA A 65 -13.04 7.15 5.30
CA ALA A 65 -11.88 7.06 6.18
C ALA A 65 -11.01 5.84 5.86
N LYS A 66 -11.61 4.68 5.57
CA LYS A 66 -10.87 3.46 5.16
C LYS A 66 -10.05 3.70 3.90
N GLN A 67 -10.68 4.35 2.92
CA GLN A 67 -10.06 4.67 1.64
C GLN A 67 -8.93 5.68 1.76
N THR A 68 -9.12 6.72 2.58
CA THR A 68 -8.07 7.71 2.84
C THR A 68 -6.89 7.07 3.57
N LEU A 69 -7.13 6.25 4.59
CA LEU A 69 -6.04 5.55 5.28
C LEU A 69 -5.30 4.59 4.36
N PHE A 70 -6.00 3.88 3.48
CA PHE A 70 -5.36 3.01 2.49
C PHE A 70 -4.42 3.81 1.59
N SER A 71 -4.89 4.94 1.07
CA SER A 71 -4.08 5.86 0.27
C SER A 71 -2.87 6.39 1.04
N VAL A 72 -3.09 6.82 2.29
CA VAL A 72 -2.03 7.39 3.13
C VAL A 72 -0.98 6.33 3.45
N CYS A 73 -1.36 5.10 3.79
CA CYS A 73 -0.41 4.02 4.06
C CYS A 73 0.49 3.74 2.86
N VAL A 74 -0.07 3.67 1.65
CA VAL A 74 0.73 3.36 0.45
C VAL A 74 1.62 4.54 0.06
N VAL A 75 1.12 5.79 0.09
CA VAL A 75 1.92 6.99 -0.21
C VAL A 75 3.02 7.20 0.82
N PHE A 76 2.70 7.03 2.10
CA PHE A 76 3.67 7.13 3.19
C PHE A 76 4.78 6.08 3.04
N ALA A 77 4.42 4.82 2.79
CA ALA A 77 5.41 3.78 2.56
C ALA A 77 6.27 4.04 1.32
N CYS A 78 5.69 4.53 0.22
CA CYS A 78 6.44 4.90 -0.98
C CYS A 78 7.40 6.08 -0.72
N THR A 79 6.93 7.13 -0.05
CA THR A 79 7.77 8.30 0.28
C THR A 79 8.92 7.92 1.21
N VAL A 80 8.67 7.12 2.25
CA VAL A 80 9.72 6.59 3.12
C VAL A 80 10.73 5.75 2.33
N ALA A 81 10.27 4.87 1.44
CA ALA A 81 11.14 4.03 0.65
C ALA A 81 12.01 4.80 -0.36
N ILE A 82 11.50 5.92 -0.89
CA ILE A 82 12.25 6.82 -1.78
C ILE A 82 13.26 7.65 -0.98
N PHE A 83 12.85 8.22 0.17
CA PHE A 83 13.74 8.99 1.04
C PHE A 83 14.91 8.15 1.56
N HIS A 84 14.67 6.88 1.88
CA HIS A 84 15.73 5.98 2.36
C HIS A 84 16.73 5.58 1.26
N LEU A 85 16.39 5.78 -0.02
CA LEU A 85 17.29 5.53 -1.15
C LEU A 85 18.25 6.71 -1.42
N HIS A 86 17.93 7.90 -0.92
CA HIS A 86 18.76 9.10 -1.06
C HIS A 86 19.14 9.67 0.32
N PRO A 87 20.02 8.99 1.08
CA PRO A 87 20.61 9.60 2.26
C PRO A 87 21.52 10.73 1.77
N PHE A 88 21.11 11.97 2.00
CA PHE A 88 22.00 13.12 1.88
C PHE A 88 23.18 12.99 2.87
#